data_AF-A0A537PMJ4-F1
#
_entry.id   AF-A0A537PMJ4-F1
#
_cell.length_a   1.000
_cell.length_b   1.000
_cell.length_c   1.000
_cell.angle_alpha   90.00
_cell.angle_beta   90.00
_cell.angle_gamma   90.00
#
_symmetry.space_group_name_H-M   'P 1'
#
loop_
_entity.id
_entity.type
_entity.pdbx_description
1 polymer ?
#
loop_
_entity_poly.entity_id
_entity_poly.type
_entity_poly.pdbx_seq_one_letter_code
_entity_poly.pdbx_strand_id
1 'polypeptide(L)'
;DASTFKVMGQPFQRVDIPAKVTGGAAYVQDMRLPGMVHARIVRPPGYGAELIECDTSTIEKMPGVVKVVRDGNFLAVVANKEFLAVKAMNALGAEAKWKETARLPNQDDLANVLTKLPSQDSTIFQRSNPAAVGRKTIEASYTRPYQSHGSIGPSCAVAQ
;
A
#
# COMPACT_ATOMS: atom_id res chain seq x y z
N ASP A 1 39.01 -13.50 5.46
CA ASP A 1 39.29 -13.74 4.03
C ASP A 1 38.05 -14.34 3.39
N ALA A 2 37.52 -13.71 2.33
CA ALA A 2 36.35 -14.21 1.62
C ALA A 2 36.56 -15.61 1.04
N SER A 3 37.82 -16.01 0.78
CA SER A 3 38.18 -17.36 0.33
C SER A 3 37.82 -18.47 1.34
N THR A 4 37.58 -18.12 2.61
CA THR A 4 37.29 -19.07 3.69
C THR A 4 35.80 -19.26 3.95
N PHE A 5 34.93 -18.52 3.24
CA PHE A 5 33.49 -18.62 3.44
C PHE A 5 32.95 -19.94 2.90
N LYS A 6 32.22 -20.67 3.75
CA LYS A 6 31.63 -21.97 3.42
C LYS A 6 30.19 -21.89 2.90
N VAL A 7 29.53 -20.75 3.08
CA VAL A 7 28.09 -20.56 2.79
C VAL A 7 27.83 -19.60 1.65
N MET A 8 28.59 -18.49 1.58
CA MET A 8 28.39 -17.47 0.56
C MET A 8 28.64 -18.04 -0.85
N GLY A 9 27.71 -17.78 -1.77
CA GLY A 9 27.79 -18.24 -3.16
C GLY A 9 27.37 -19.69 -3.41
N GLN A 10 26.97 -20.44 -2.37
CA GLN A 10 26.51 -21.82 -2.50
C GLN A 10 24.98 -21.91 -2.65
N PRO A 11 24.44 -22.82 -3.47
CA PRO A 11 23.01 -22.94 -3.75
C PRO A 11 22.27 -23.75 -2.65
N PHE A 12 22.32 -23.28 -1.40
CA PHE A 12 21.62 -23.93 -0.31
C PHE A 12 20.10 -23.82 -0.47
N GLN A 13 19.39 -24.87 -0.04
CA GLN A 13 17.94 -24.88 -0.01
C GLN A 13 17.42 -23.86 1.01
N ARG A 14 16.43 -23.07 0.60
CA ARG A 14 15.81 -22.06 1.45
C ARG A 14 14.93 -22.71 2.52
N VAL A 15 15.19 -22.38 3.77
CA VAL A 15 14.46 -22.90 4.94
C VAL A 15 12.97 -22.56 4.95
N ASP A 16 12.55 -21.49 4.25
CA ASP A 16 11.16 -21.02 4.21
C ASP A 16 10.31 -21.65 3.08
N ILE A 17 10.91 -22.40 2.15
CA ILE A 17 10.18 -23.01 1.03
C ILE A 17 9.17 -24.07 1.48
N PRO A 18 9.50 -25.03 2.37
CA PRO A 18 8.56 -26.09 2.76
C PRO A 18 7.22 -25.53 3.24
N ALA A 19 7.22 -24.55 4.15
CA ALA A 19 6.00 -23.92 4.65
C ALA A 19 5.17 -23.26 3.53
N LYS A 20 5.82 -22.60 2.56
CA LYS A 20 5.14 -21.94 1.44
C LYS A 20 4.44 -22.90 0.48
N VAL A 21 5.01 -24.08 0.25
CA VAL A 21 4.47 -25.03 -0.74
C VAL A 21 3.50 -26.04 -0.13
N THR A 22 3.53 -26.23 1.19
CA THR A 22 2.60 -27.14 1.89
C THR A 22 1.42 -26.41 2.54
N GLY A 23 1.31 -25.08 2.39
CA GLY A 23 0.28 -24.27 3.06
C GLY A 23 0.49 -24.08 4.56
N GLY A 24 1.74 -24.18 5.03
CA GLY A 24 2.12 -23.84 6.39
C GLY A 24 2.19 -22.33 6.62
N ALA A 25 2.42 -21.92 7.87
CA ALA A 25 2.54 -20.50 8.23
C ALA A 25 3.81 -19.89 7.61
N ALA A 26 3.62 -19.08 6.56
CA ALA A 26 4.70 -18.45 5.82
C ALA A 26 4.53 -16.94 5.70
N TYR A 27 3.33 -16.44 5.94
CA TYR A 27 2.99 -15.02 5.82
C TYR A 27 2.21 -14.53 7.05
N VAL A 28 2.14 -13.20 7.19
CA VAL A 28 1.45 -12.55 8.31
C VAL A 28 -0.04 -12.92 8.36
N GLN A 29 -0.67 -13.21 7.21
CA GLN A 29 -2.06 -13.66 7.10
C GLN A 29 -2.30 -15.03 7.76
N ASP A 30 -1.25 -15.85 7.90
CA ASP A 30 -1.32 -17.19 8.50
C ASP A 30 -1.26 -17.14 10.03
N MET A 31 -0.82 -16.01 10.60
CA MET A 31 -0.65 -15.87 12.05
C MET A 31 -2.01 -15.96 12.77
N ARG A 32 -2.03 -16.67 13.89
CA ARG A 32 -3.18 -16.78 14.79
C ARG A 32 -2.70 -16.56 16.22
N LEU A 33 -3.14 -15.47 16.84
CA LEU A 33 -2.79 -15.12 18.21
C LEU A 33 -3.96 -15.40 19.17
N PRO A 34 -3.70 -15.74 20.44
CA PRO A 34 -4.75 -15.83 21.45
C PRO A 34 -5.52 -14.50 21.56
N GLY A 35 -6.84 -14.55 21.47
CA GLY A 35 -7.70 -13.36 21.55
C GLY A 35 -7.62 -12.41 20.35
N MET A 36 -7.04 -12.85 19.22
CA MET A 36 -6.89 -12.02 18.02
C MET A 36 -8.22 -11.43 17.54
N VAL A 37 -8.21 -10.13 17.26
CA VAL A 37 -9.30 -9.41 16.59
C VAL A 37 -8.88 -9.03 15.18
N HIS A 38 -9.86 -8.74 14.32
CA HIS A 38 -9.66 -8.41 12.93
C HIS A 38 -10.13 -7.00 12.65
N ALA A 39 -9.26 -6.20 12.03
CA ALA A 39 -9.57 -4.84 11.63
C ALA A 39 -9.84 -4.74 10.12
N ARG A 40 -10.71 -3.81 9.73
CA ARG A 40 -11.00 -3.43 8.35
C ARG A 40 -11.18 -1.92 8.24
N ILE A 41 -10.55 -1.34 7.22
CA ILE A 41 -10.55 0.11 6.98
C ILE A 41 -11.61 0.42 5.91
N VAL A 42 -12.45 1.41 6.16
CA VAL A 42 -13.31 1.99 5.13
C VAL A 42 -12.44 2.96 4.34
N ARG A 43 -12.18 2.64 3.07
CA ARG A 43 -11.37 3.50 2.21
C ARG A 43 -12.22 4.67 1.69
N PRO A 44 -11.69 5.90 1.66
CA PRO A 44 -12.33 7.01 0.97
C PRO A 44 -12.58 6.67 -0.51
N PRO A 45 -13.62 7.25 -1.14
CA PRO A 45 -13.97 6.96 -2.53
C PRO A 45 -12.92 7.44 -3.55
N GLY A 46 -12.09 8.43 -3.19
CA GLY A 46 -11.08 8.99 -4.06
C GLY A 46 -9.98 9.76 -3.34
N TYR A 47 -8.96 10.16 -4.09
CA TYR A 47 -7.89 11.03 -3.59
C TYR A 47 -8.47 12.37 -3.12
N GLY A 48 -8.00 12.88 -1.99
CA GLY A 48 -8.45 14.17 -1.44
C GLY A 48 -9.91 14.19 -0.96
N ALA A 49 -10.59 13.04 -0.89
CA ALA A 49 -11.93 12.97 -0.32
C ALA A 49 -11.90 13.30 1.18
N GLU A 50 -12.82 14.16 1.61
CA GLU A 50 -12.97 14.58 3.01
C GLU A 50 -14.22 13.94 3.61
N LEU A 51 -14.08 13.36 4.81
CA LEU A 51 -15.21 12.79 5.53
C LEU A 51 -16.01 13.93 6.16
N ILE A 52 -17.26 14.10 5.73
CA ILE A 52 -18.15 15.12 6.28
C ILE A 52 -18.85 14.58 7.52
N GLU A 53 -19.44 13.40 7.40
CA GLU A 53 -20.34 12.83 8.38
C GLU A 53 -20.27 11.30 8.34
N CYS A 54 -20.41 10.67 9.49
CA CYS A 54 -20.56 9.22 9.61
C CYS A 54 -21.17 8.92 10.98
N ASP A 55 -22.32 8.27 11.02
CA ASP A 55 -22.92 7.73 12.25
C ASP A 55 -22.35 6.32 12.50
N THR A 56 -21.65 6.15 13.63
CA THR A 56 -21.05 4.87 14.02
C THR A 56 -21.97 4.04 14.93
N SER A 57 -23.06 4.63 15.43
CA SER A 57 -23.83 4.09 16.56
C SER A 57 -24.51 2.75 16.25
N THR A 58 -24.93 2.55 15.01
CA THR A 58 -25.53 1.29 14.54
C THR A 58 -24.47 0.20 14.35
N ILE A 59 -23.28 0.58 13.87
CA ILE A 59 -22.16 -0.34 13.60
C ILE A 59 -21.54 -0.82 14.92
N GLU A 60 -21.43 0.05 15.91
CA GLU A 60 -20.95 -0.30 17.25
C GLU A 60 -21.81 -1.37 17.94
N LYS A 61 -23.10 -1.46 17.57
CA LYS A 61 -24.04 -2.46 18.10
C LYS A 61 -24.07 -3.75 17.28
N MET A 62 -23.35 -3.83 16.17
CA MET A 62 -23.35 -5.04 15.34
C MET A 62 -22.69 -6.22 16.08
N PRO A 63 -23.23 -7.44 15.95
CA PRO A 63 -22.66 -8.62 16.60
C PRO A 63 -21.18 -8.82 16.25
N GLY A 64 -20.36 -8.97 17.28
CA GLY A 64 -18.92 -9.24 17.16
C GLY A 64 -18.05 -8.02 16.87
N VAL A 65 -18.63 -6.83 16.67
CA VAL A 65 -17.87 -5.57 16.64
C VAL A 65 -17.34 -5.29 18.05
N VAL A 66 -16.04 -5.00 18.12
CA VAL A 66 -15.32 -4.66 19.34
C VAL A 66 -15.15 -3.15 19.44
N LYS A 67 -14.87 -2.49 18.31
CA LYS A 67 -14.64 -1.04 18.26
C LYS A 67 -14.85 -0.49 16.85
N VAL A 68 -15.39 0.72 16.77
CA VAL A 68 -15.29 1.58 15.58
C VAL A 68 -14.26 2.66 15.86
N VAL A 69 -13.37 2.91 14.90
CA VAL A 69 -12.31 3.92 14.98
C VAL A 69 -12.62 5.01 13.97
N ARG A 70 -12.67 6.26 14.46
CA ARG A 70 -12.77 7.47 13.65
C ARG A 70 -11.67 8.43 14.04
N ASP A 71 -10.85 8.83 13.08
CA ASP A 71 -9.78 9.82 13.25
C ASP A 71 -9.69 10.70 12.00
N GLY A 72 -10.31 11.89 12.04
CA GLY A 72 -10.45 12.75 10.87
C GLY A 72 -11.14 12.02 9.71
N ASN A 73 -10.41 11.87 8.59
CA ASN A 73 -10.86 11.14 7.39
C ASN A 73 -10.65 9.61 7.48
N PHE A 74 -10.10 9.09 8.58
CA PHE A 74 -9.85 7.68 8.75
C PHE A 74 -11.01 6.99 9.48
N LEU A 75 -11.53 5.92 8.87
CA LEU A 75 -12.57 5.06 9.45
C LEU A 75 -12.13 3.61 9.43
N ALA A 76 -12.29 2.91 10.55
CA ALA A 76 -12.04 1.48 10.64
C ALA A 76 -12.99 0.80 11.62
N VAL A 77 -13.18 -0.49 11.43
CA VAL A 77 -13.90 -1.37 12.36
C VAL A 77 -12.98 -2.46 12.84
N VAL A 78 -13.17 -2.87 14.09
CA VAL A 78 -12.49 -3.99 14.73
C VAL A 78 -13.55 -4.98 15.18
N ALA A 79 -13.41 -6.25 14.82
CA ALA A 79 -14.34 -7.31 15.21
C ALA A 79 -13.61 -8.60 15.62
N ASN A 80 -14.27 -9.45 16.39
CA ASN A 80 -13.69 -10.72 16.87
C ASN A 80 -13.53 -11.80 15.79
N LYS A 81 -14.18 -11.65 14.63
CA LYS A 81 -14.07 -12.54 13.48
C LYS A 81 -13.86 -11.73 12.20
N GLU A 82 -13.03 -12.24 11.31
CA GLU A 82 -12.68 -11.57 10.07
C GLU A 82 -13.89 -11.21 9.20
N PHE A 83 -14.80 -12.16 9.00
CA PHE A 83 -15.98 -11.92 8.17
C PHE A 83 -16.94 -10.89 8.78
N LEU A 84 -17.00 -10.81 10.11
CA LEU A 84 -17.80 -9.79 10.80
C LEU A 84 -17.16 -8.41 10.64
N ALA A 85 -15.83 -8.31 10.67
CA ALA A 85 -15.12 -7.07 10.37
C ALA A 85 -15.41 -6.59 8.94
N VAL A 86 -15.46 -7.49 7.96
CA VAL A 86 -15.82 -7.15 6.57
C VAL A 86 -17.26 -6.64 6.48
N LYS A 87 -18.21 -7.32 7.11
CA LYS A 87 -19.62 -6.87 7.13
C LYS A 87 -19.80 -5.51 7.79
N ALA A 88 -19.17 -5.31 8.95
CA ALA A 88 -19.21 -4.04 9.67
C ALA A 88 -18.54 -2.90 8.88
N MET A 89 -17.45 -3.18 8.17
CA MET A 89 -16.78 -2.20 7.30
C MET A 89 -17.70 -1.77 6.16
N ASN A 90 -18.37 -2.72 5.49
CA ASN A 90 -19.31 -2.40 4.41
C ASN A 90 -20.50 -1.56 4.91
N ALA A 91 -21.04 -1.91 6.08
CA ALA A 91 -22.13 -1.14 6.71
C ALA A 91 -21.66 0.27 7.08
N LEU A 92 -20.49 0.40 7.73
CA LEU A 92 -19.91 1.70 8.08
C LEU A 92 -19.64 2.56 6.83
N GLY A 93 -19.18 1.94 5.74
CA GLY A 93 -18.96 2.63 4.48
C GLY A 93 -20.24 3.17 3.84
N ALA A 94 -21.39 2.51 4.05
CA ALA A 94 -22.68 3.00 3.57
C ALA A 94 -23.19 4.22 4.35
N GLU A 95 -22.80 4.35 5.62
CA GLU A 95 -23.14 5.51 6.48
C GLU A 95 -22.19 6.70 6.28
N ALA A 96 -21.05 6.50 5.64
CA ALA A 96 -20.03 7.52 5.49
C ALA A 96 -20.35 8.47 4.32
N LYS A 97 -20.48 9.77 4.62
CA LYS A 97 -20.69 10.83 3.63
C LYS A 97 -19.37 11.55 3.35
N TRP A 98 -18.96 11.50 2.09
CA TRP A 98 -17.70 12.07 1.63
C TRP A 98 -17.93 13.29 0.73
N LYS A 99 -17.05 14.27 0.85
CA LYS A 99 -16.90 15.35 -0.11
C LYS A 99 -15.73 15.03 -1.03
N GLU A 100 -16.03 14.81 -2.30
CA GLU A 100 -15.00 14.55 -3.32
C GLU A 100 -14.64 15.86 -4.02
N THR A 101 -13.43 16.35 -3.79
CA THR A 101 -12.96 17.62 -4.37
C THR A 101 -11.97 17.41 -5.52
N ALA A 102 -11.12 16.39 -5.44
CA ALA A 102 -10.12 16.12 -6.46
C ALA A 102 -10.66 15.19 -7.55
N ARG A 103 -10.31 15.49 -8.80
CA ARG A 103 -10.50 14.59 -9.94
C ARG A 103 -9.16 14.03 -10.35
N LEU A 104 -9.16 12.78 -10.78
CA LEU A 104 -7.97 12.18 -11.38
C LEU A 104 -7.61 12.95 -12.66
N PRO A 105 -6.30 13.16 -12.93
CA PRO A 105 -5.86 13.80 -14.17
C PRO A 105 -6.25 12.95 -15.38
N ASN A 106 -6.43 13.58 -16.54
CA ASN A 106 -6.62 12.86 -17.79
C ASN A 106 -5.39 11.98 -18.07
N GLN A 107 -5.62 10.71 -18.38
CA GLN A 107 -4.57 9.74 -18.62
C GLN A 107 -3.70 10.11 -19.83
N ASP A 108 -4.27 10.74 -20.86
CA ASP A 108 -3.56 11.17 -22.07
C ASP A 108 -2.61 12.36 -21.81
N ASP A 109 -2.81 13.12 -20.72
CA ASP A 109 -2.00 14.30 -20.37
C ASP A 109 -1.11 14.07 -19.14
N LEU A 110 -0.99 12.81 -18.68
CA LEU A 110 -0.36 12.50 -17.40
C LEU A 110 1.11 12.96 -17.33
N ALA A 111 1.85 12.85 -18.44
CA ALA A 111 3.25 13.29 -18.50
C ALA A 111 3.42 14.78 -18.15
N ASN A 112 2.58 15.63 -18.73
CA ASN A 112 2.63 17.08 -18.47
C ASN A 112 2.21 17.39 -17.04
N VAL A 113 1.17 16.70 -16.53
CA VAL A 113 0.73 16.86 -15.13
C VAL A 113 1.86 16.53 -14.16
N LEU A 114 2.53 15.39 -14.34
CA LEU A 114 3.62 14.95 -13.45
C LEU A 114 4.77 15.97 -13.38
N THR A 115 5.15 16.56 -14.52
CA THR A 115 6.22 17.56 -14.56
C THR A 115 5.86 18.90 -13.92
N LYS A 116 4.56 19.19 -13.71
CA LYS A 116 4.07 20.42 -13.09
C LYS A 116 3.80 20.26 -11.60
N LEU A 117 3.80 19.04 -11.08
CA LEU A 117 3.62 18.80 -9.65
C LEU A 117 4.82 19.38 -8.88
N PRO A 118 4.63 19.85 -7.64
CA PRO A 118 5.73 20.32 -6.81
C PRO A 118 6.82 19.24 -6.70
N SER A 119 8.04 19.57 -7.11
CA SER A 119 9.23 18.70 -7.00
C SER A 119 10.28 19.33 -6.10
N GLN A 120 11.15 18.48 -5.55
CA GLN A 120 12.42 18.91 -4.97
C GLN A 120 13.53 18.42 -5.88
N ASP A 121 14.16 19.37 -6.57
CA ASP A 121 15.21 19.05 -7.52
C ASP A 121 16.55 18.91 -6.80
N SER A 122 17.27 17.85 -7.13
CA SER A 122 18.63 17.62 -6.62
C SER A 122 19.54 17.18 -7.75
N THR A 123 20.78 17.66 -7.72
CA THR A 123 21.80 17.23 -8.68
C THR A 123 22.28 15.83 -8.29
N ILE A 124 21.89 14.83 -9.06
CA ILE A 124 22.30 13.43 -8.83
C ILE A 124 23.78 13.22 -9.17
N PHE A 125 24.25 13.88 -10.24
CA PHE A 125 25.61 13.71 -10.74
C PHE A 125 26.02 14.89 -11.62
N GLN A 126 27.21 15.45 -11.40
CA GLN A 126 27.80 16.47 -12.24
C GLN A 126 29.25 16.10 -12.56
N ARG A 127 29.57 15.97 -13.85
CA ARG A 127 30.94 15.75 -14.33
C ARG A 127 31.45 17.05 -14.95
N SER A 128 32.52 17.60 -14.38
CA SER A 128 33.09 18.90 -14.75
C SER A 128 34.02 18.88 -15.98
N ASN A 129 34.17 17.74 -16.66
CA ASN A 129 35.00 17.64 -17.86
C ASN A 129 34.31 16.74 -18.92
N PRO A 130 33.67 17.31 -19.96
CA PRO A 130 33.02 16.53 -21.00
C PRO A 130 34.08 15.91 -21.92
N ALA A 131 34.43 14.64 -21.68
CA ALA A 131 35.24 13.89 -22.63
C ALA A 131 34.37 13.37 -23.78
N ALA A 132 34.35 14.10 -24.89
CA ALA A 132 34.45 13.63 -26.28
C ALA A 132 33.84 14.67 -27.24
N VAL A 133 34.67 15.23 -28.12
CA VAL A 133 34.22 15.98 -29.30
C VAL A 133 33.65 14.96 -30.30
N GLY A 134 32.37 14.63 -30.17
CA GLY A 134 31.61 13.78 -31.08
C GLY A 134 30.74 14.61 -32.02
N ARG A 135 30.70 14.25 -33.31
CA ARG A 135 30.06 15.06 -34.39
C ARG A 135 28.52 15.00 -34.44
N LYS A 136 27.86 14.18 -33.61
CA LYS A 136 26.38 14.09 -33.61
C LYS A 136 25.84 13.84 -32.20
N THR A 137 25.13 14.83 -31.68
CA THR A 137 24.36 14.74 -30.43
C THR A 137 22.93 14.32 -30.75
N ILE A 138 22.34 13.46 -29.93
CA ILE A 138 20.92 13.13 -29.97
C ILE A 138 20.31 13.56 -28.64
N GLU A 139 19.18 14.23 -28.72
CA GLU A 139 18.36 14.62 -27.58
C GLU A 139 17.01 13.91 -27.71
N ALA A 140 16.52 13.36 -26.60
CA ALA A 140 15.24 12.68 -26.54
C ALA A 140 14.63 12.79 -25.14
N SER A 141 13.30 12.88 -25.09
CA SER A 141 12.52 12.88 -23.86
C SER A 141 11.79 11.56 -23.70
N TYR A 142 11.75 11.04 -22.47
CA TYR A 142 11.09 9.77 -22.15
C TYR A 142 10.17 9.96 -20.95
N THR A 143 9.03 9.28 -20.96
CA THR A 143 8.05 9.30 -19.88
C THR A 143 7.66 7.88 -19.51
N ARG A 144 7.22 7.68 -18.26
CA ARG A 144 6.66 6.43 -17.78
C ARG A 144 5.38 6.72 -17.00
N PRO A 145 4.29 5.98 -17.24
CA PRO A 145 3.08 6.13 -16.43
C PRO A 145 3.29 5.58 -15.02
N TYR A 146 2.31 5.79 -14.14
CA TYR A 146 2.27 5.09 -12.86
C TYR A 146 2.27 3.57 -13.07
N GLN A 147 3.09 2.88 -12.27
CA GLN A 147 3.18 1.42 -12.28
C GLN A 147 2.76 0.88 -10.92
N SER A 148 1.94 -0.16 -10.93
CA SER A 148 1.62 -0.92 -9.73
C SER A 148 2.68 -1.98 -9.49
N HIS A 149 3.01 -2.21 -8.22
CA HIS A 149 3.87 -3.32 -7.81
C HIS A 149 3.28 -4.70 -8.18
N GLY A 150 1.94 -4.80 -8.31
CA GLY A 150 1.27 -6.03 -8.75
C GLY A 150 1.48 -7.24 -7.83
N SER A 151 1.66 -7.01 -6.53
CA SER A 151 1.92 -8.09 -5.56
C SER A 151 0.73 -9.04 -5.42
N ILE A 152 0.99 -10.35 -5.41
CA ILE A 152 -0.05 -11.39 -5.26
C ILE A 152 -0.63 -11.37 -3.84
N GLY A 153 0.21 -11.16 -2.83
CA GLY A 153 -0.22 -11.05 -1.43
C GLY A 153 -0.72 -9.65 -1.09
N PRO A 154 -1.90 -9.48 -0.48
CA PRO A 154 -2.35 -8.17 -0.02
C PRO A 154 -1.55 -7.70 1.19
N SER A 155 -1.34 -6.38 1.30
CA SER A 155 -0.72 -5.78 2.49
C SER A 155 -1.51 -6.14 3.75
N CYS A 156 -0.82 -6.61 4.77
CA CYS A 156 -1.39 -6.88 6.09
C CYS A 156 -0.35 -6.63 7.18
N ALA A 157 -0.83 -6.43 8.40
CA ALA A 157 0.00 -6.25 9.58
C ALA A 157 -0.71 -6.87 10.79
N VAL A 158 0.08 -7.26 11.79
CA VAL A 158 -0.37 -7.74 13.10
C VAL A 158 0.39 -6.94 14.15
N ALA A 159 -0.31 -6.52 15.21
CA ALA A 159 0.24 -5.80 16.35
C ALA A 159 -0.30 -6.41 17.65
N GLN A 160 0.48 -6.33 18.72
CA GLN A 160 0.14 -6.78 20.08
C GLN A 160 0.56 -5.70 21.09
#